data_AF-A0A0N8KPR3-F1
#
_entry.id   AF-A0A0N8KPR3-F1
#
_cell.length_a   1.000
_cell.length_b   1.000
_cell.length_c   1.000
_cell.angle_alpha   90.00
_cell.angle_beta   90.00
_cell.angle_gamma   90.00
#
_symmetry.space_group_name_H-M   'P 1'
#
loop_
_entity.id
_entity.type
_entity.pdbx_description
1 polymer ?
#
loop_
_entity_poly.entity_id
_entity_poly.type
_entity_poly.pdbx_seq_one_letter_code
_entity_poly.pdbx_strand_id
1 'polypeptide(L)'
;MTFTFLRRHRRLLLHSLGRLSLISITAVSIATISNWANYRNYSKGTMFRVETVDFNLLSHSLPTKLSYLLIENQPQEIQTTLESNYGRFGLVVTDCTSDRPDCPNQTILHQSPQTPTIFPADLENHPFDLLRDPPPLFAESTYRQPDHTDPIATGQTNPGDIIGRVYYLRHRPPTFIDDYRGWLLNPLQLSGSRFIYLLTTIFFLTGGVMTWVMIEIILYSQRKKRQELQRDAQTLKQQLESQLQQIPKLLQERELARRELDAYREKQQQQTQDLQSLIDDYETQLSEFEEQQQASVQTLQQLEQELATVIESQTEAQEQIQERERNIAQLKKAQQEKDQQQWERTQVLEQLREDLQIAQARAAKAQQETEKLNQIIAALTGDRNLAQQQYQELKQQLDQDVDNPGFKKALETSRRELERVQQQAQERELEVIQENEYLKEELEQIIEDNQEFEMYALEQNELLEQEKSKLTQQNLELQANKIYIEDRIHQLEIFEEAIKNSDPEDRETQAQIHRLIFSEMPHISGRRIINALKKIGFTETHTTGSHAHLKKTETHTCIVPVHPDLPPGTLKHILKDARVSIEELKEHL
;
A
#
# COMPACT_ATOMS: atom_id res chain seq x y z
N MET A 1 -13.56 -41.77 -14.55
CA MET A 1 -13.11 -40.52 -15.23
C MET A 1 -12.48 -40.74 -16.61
N THR A 2 -12.33 -41.98 -17.12
CA THR A 2 -11.58 -42.28 -18.37
C THR A 2 -12.39 -42.11 -19.66
N PHE A 3 -13.71 -42.36 -19.64
CA PHE A 3 -14.55 -42.30 -20.85
C PHE A 3 -14.83 -40.88 -21.38
N THR A 4 -14.98 -39.89 -20.50
CA THR A 4 -15.22 -38.49 -20.90
C THR A 4 -13.97 -37.81 -21.45
N PHE A 5 -12.80 -38.15 -20.92
CA PHE A 5 -11.50 -37.68 -21.41
C PHE A 5 -11.22 -38.17 -22.83
N LEU A 6 -11.40 -39.46 -23.12
CA LEU A 6 -11.24 -40.02 -24.47
C LEU A 6 -12.22 -39.39 -25.49
N ARG A 7 -13.48 -39.16 -25.09
CA ARG A 7 -14.50 -38.59 -25.97
C ARG A 7 -14.21 -37.12 -26.31
N ARG A 8 -13.69 -36.34 -25.36
CA ARG A 8 -13.29 -34.94 -25.58
C ARG A 8 -12.06 -34.82 -26.48
N HIS A 9 -11.07 -35.70 -26.29
CA HIS A 9 -9.87 -35.72 -27.12
C HIS A 9 -10.18 -36.13 -28.57
N ARG A 10 -11.06 -37.13 -28.76
CA ARG A 10 -11.56 -37.52 -30.09
C ARG A 10 -12.27 -36.39 -30.82
N ARG A 11 -13.13 -35.61 -30.16
CA ARG A 11 -13.80 -34.46 -30.80
C ARG A 11 -12.81 -33.37 -31.21
N LEU A 12 -11.83 -33.07 -30.38
CA LEU A 12 -10.80 -32.06 -30.69
C LEU A 12 -9.95 -32.49 -31.89
N LEU A 13 -9.56 -33.77 -31.95
CA LEU A 13 -8.86 -34.35 -33.08
C LEU A 13 -9.73 -34.31 -34.35
N LEU A 14 -11.02 -34.65 -34.24
CA LEU A 14 -11.95 -34.59 -35.37
C LEU A 14 -12.07 -33.17 -35.95
N HIS A 15 -12.18 -32.16 -35.09
CA HIS A 15 -12.23 -30.76 -35.54
C HIS A 15 -10.90 -30.30 -36.14
N SER A 16 -9.77 -30.76 -35.60
CA SER A 16 -8.44 -30.43 -36.13
C SER A 16 -8.21 -31.04 -37.52
N LEU A 17 -8.59 -32.31 -37.69
CA LEU A 17 -8.56 -32.99 -38.98
C LEU A 17 -9.54 -32.36 -39.98
N GLY A 18 -10.72 -31.95 -39.53
CA GLY A 18 -11.68 -31.21 -40.37
C GLY A 18 -11.12 -29.88 -40.87
N ARG A 19 -10.42 -29.12 -40.02
CA ARG A 19 -9.72 -27.88 -40.42
C ARG A 19 -8.59 -28.15 -41.40
N LEU A 20 -7.78 -29.18 -41.15
CA LEU A 20 -6.69 -29.57 -42.06
C LEU A 20 -7.26 -29.89 -43.45
N SER A 21 -8.32 -30.71 -43.51
CA SER A 21 -8.98 -31.04 -44.77
C SER A 21 -9.47 -29.80 -45.50
N LEU A 22 -10.10 -28.86 -44.81
CA LEU A 22 -10.60 -27.62 -45.42
C LEU A 22 -9.45 -26.77 -45.99
N ILE A 23 -8.37 -26.60 -45.23
CA ILE A 23 -7.20 -25.82 -45.63
C ILE A 23 -6.44 -26.50 -46.78
N SER A 24 -6.35 -27.83 -46.79
CA SER A 24 -5.74 -28.57 -47.90
C SER A 24 -6.55 -28.46 -49.18
N ILE A 25 -7.89 -28.52 -49.10
CA ILE A 25 -8.77 -28.34 -50.28
C ILE A 25 -8.60 -26.95 -50.88
N THR A 26 -8.57 -25.89 -50.04
CA THR A 26 -8.37 -24.53 -50.54
C THR A 26 -6.99 -24.34 -51.13
N ALA A 27 -5.93 -24.88 -50.51
CA ALA A 27 -4.57 -24.83 -51.03
C ALA A 27 -4.44 -25.53 -52.40
N VAL A 28 -5.01 -26.72 -52.57
CA VAL A 28 -5.01 -27.44 -53.86
C VAL A 28 -5.81 -26.70 -54.92
N SER A 29 -6.93 -26.07 -54.54
CA SER A 29 -7.75 -25.27 -55.47
C SER A 29 -6.97 -24.07 -56.00
N ILE A 30 -6.31 -23.31 -55.11
CA ILE A 30 -5.48 -22.16 -55.48
C ILE A 30 -4.28 -22.62 -56.33
N ALA A 31 -3.62 -23.71 -55.96
CA ALA A 31 -2.52 -24.29 -56.73
C ALA A 31 -2.97 -24.65 -58.15
N THR A 32 -4.13 -25.28 -58.30
CA THR A 32 -4.68 -25.68 -59.61
C THR A 32 -5.00 -24.46 -60.48
N ILE A 33 -5.56 -23.40 -59.91
CA ILE A 33 -5.83 -22.14 -60.62
C ILE A 33 -4.53 -21.47 -61.06
N SER A 34 -3.53 -21.41 -60.17
CA SER A 34 -2.20 -20.88 -60.49
C SER A 34 -1.53 -21.70 -61.61
N ASN A 35 -1.67 -23.02 -61.58
CA ASN A 35 -1.13 -23.92 -62.60
C ASN A 35 -1.79 -23.75 -63.96
N TRP A 36 -3.09 -23.50 -63.99
CA TRP A 36 -3.79 -23.15 -65.23
C TRP A 36 -3.25 -21.85 -65.84
N ALA A 37 -3.02 -20.82 -65.01
CA ALA A 37 -2.45 -19.56 -65.47
C ALA A 37 -1.02 -19.77 -66.00
N ASN A 38 -0.20 -20.55 -65.30
CA ASN A 38 1.17 -20.87 -65.71
C ASN A 38 1.22 -21.69 -67.00
N TYR A 39 0.34 -22.68 -67.15
CA TYR A 39 0.20 -23.45 -68.39
C TYR A 39 -0.13 -22.55 -69.58
N ARG A 40 -1.13 -21.66 -69.41
CA ARG A 40 -1.52 -20.72 -70.47
C ARG A 40 -0.38 -19.78 -70.84
N ASN A 41 0.36 -19.28 -69.85
CA ASN A 41 1.52 -18.42 -70.07
C ASN A 41 2.66 -19.17 -70.75
N TYR A 42 2.94 -20.42 -70.37
CA TYR A 42 3.97 -21.24 -71.00
C TYR A 42 3.63 -21.55 -72.46
N SER A 43 2.38 -22.00 -72.71
CA SER A 43 1.92 -22.32 -74.06
C SER A 43 1.93 -21.09 -74.96
N LYS A 44 1.16 -20.03 -74.63
CA LYS A 44 1.03 -18.83 -75.48
C LYS A 44 2.26 -17.91 -75.43
N GLY A 45 2.84 -17.75 -74.26
CA GLY A 45 3.90 -16.77 -74.01
C GLY A 45 5.32 -17.28 -74.26
N THR A 46 5.54 -18.59 -74.26
CA THR A 46 6.87 -19.16 -74.50
C THR A 46 6.87 -20.03 -75.75
N MET A 47 6.06 -21.09 -75.80
CA MET A 47 6.11 -22.04 -76.92
C MET A 47 5.73 -21.39 -78.26
N PHE A 48 4.55 -20.77 -78.35
CA PHE A 48 4.09 -20.14 -79.60
C PHE A 48 5.00 -19.02 -80.10
N ARG A 49 5.56 -18.21 -79.19
CA ARG A 49 6.45 -17.10 -79.56
C ARG A 49 7.76 -17.59 -80.14
N VAL A 50 8.37 -18.62 -79.54
CA VAL A 50 9.63 -19.15 -80.07
C VAL A 50 9.38 -19.89 -81.39
N GLU A 51 8.25 -20.59 -81.56
CA GLU A 51 7.86 -21.17 -82.87
C GLU A 51 7.72 -20.11 -83.96
N THR A 52 7.06 -18.97 -83.67
CA THR A 52 6.91 -17.88 -84.65
C THR A 52 8.27 -17.30 -85.06
N VAL A 53 9.20 -17.16 -84.10
CA VAL A 53 10.58 -16.70 -84.39
C VAL A 53 11.29 -17.71 -85.30
N ASP A 54 11.16 -19.00 -85.03
CA ASP A 54 11.77 -20.05 -85.86
C ASP A 54 11.15 -20.09 -87.26
N PHE A 55 9.83 -19.96 -87.39
CA PHE A 55 9.15 -19.88 -88.69
C PHE A 55 9.64 -18.69 -89.48
N ASN A 56 9.76 -17.52 -88.85
CA ASN A 56 10.27 -16.33 -89.50
C ASN A 56 11.71 -16.54 -90.02
N LEU A 57 12.58 -17.13 -89.19
CA LEU A 57 13.96 -17.44 -89.60
C LEU A 57 14.00 -18.46 -90.76
N LEU A 58 13.15 -19.47 -90.70
CA LEU A 58 13.05 -20.49 -91.76
C LEU A 58 12.52 -19.89 -93.06
N SER A 59 11.55 -18.98 -93.04
CA SER A 59 11.05 -18.33 -94.26
C SER A 59 12.14 -17.59 -95.05
N HIS A 60 13.22 -17.18 -94.39
CA HIS A 60 14.37 -16.55 -95.05
C HIS A 60 15.41 -17.51 -95.63
N SER A 61 15.36 -18.81 -95.31
CA SER A 61 16.46 -19.75 -95.62
C SER A 61 16.02 -21.12 -96.13
N LEU A 62 14.93 -21.64 -95.57
CA LEU A 62 14.41 -22.96 -95.86
C LEU A 62 13.89 -23.09 -97.30
N PRO A 63 13.13 -22.13 -97.88
CA PRO A 63 12.66 -22.24 -99.26
C PRO A 63 13.81 -22.36 -100.27
N THR A 64 14.90 -21.62 -100.06
CA THR A 64 16.09 -21.67 -100.91
C THR A 64 16.75 -23.05 -100.85
N LYS A 65 17.00 -23.58 -99.64
CA LYS A 65 17.62 -24.90 -99.47
C LYS A 65 16.74 -26.01 -100.07
N LEU A 66 15.44 -26.00 -99.77
CA LEU A 66 14.51 -27.03 -100.26
C LEU A 66 14.32 -26.97 -101.78
N SER A 67 14.24 -25.77 -102.37
CA SER A 67 14.15 -25.63 -103.82
C SER A 67 15.38 -26.21 -104.51
N TYR A 68 16.58 -25.90 -104.00
CA TYR A 68 17.82 -26.47 -104.51
C TYR A 68 17.85 -28.00 -104.42
N LEU A 69 17.47 -28.57 -103.27
CA LEU A 69 17.45 -30.02 -103.08
C LEU A 69 16.41 -30.76 -103.93
N LEU A 70 15.27 -30.11 -104.23
CA LEU A 70 14.26 -30.65 -105.15
C LEU A 70 14.77 -30.65 -106.60
N ILE A 71 15.45 -29.58 -107.03
CA ILE A 71 16.04 -29.48 -108.37
C ILE A 71 17.14 -30.54 -108.55
N GLU A 72 18.01 -30.71 -107.57
CA GLU A 72 19.09 -31.72 -107.56
C GLU A 72 18.60 -33.15 -107.25
N ASN A 73 17.29 -33.34 -106.99
CA ASN A 73 16.66 -34.62 -106.69
C ASN A 73 17.36 -35.40 -105.55
N GLN A 74 17.57 -34.75 -104.39
CA GLN A 74 18.21 -35.34 -103.20
C GLN A 74 17.20 -35.61 -102.06
N PRO A 75 16.35 -36.65 -102.16
CA PRO A 75 15.26 -36.90 -101.21
C PRO A 75 15.72 -37.18 -99.78
N GLN A 76 16.91 -37.76 -99.60
CA GLN A 76 17.48 -38.04 -98.27
C GLN A 76 17.84 -36.75 -97.53
N GLU A 77 18.43 -35.77 -98.22
CA GLU A 77 18.82 -34.50 -97.60
C GLU A 77 17.60 -33.61 -97.32
N ILE A 78 16.54 -33.72 -98.13
CA ILE A 78 15.23 -33.10 -97.84
C ILE A 78 14.71 -33.65 -96.52
N GLN A 79 14.65 -34.97 -96.35
CA GLN A 79 14.16 -35.59 -95.12
C GLN A 79 15.01 -35.19 -93.89
N THR A 80 16.34 -35.23 -94.00
CA THR A 80 17.25 -34.78 -92.93
C THR A 80 17.02 -33.31 -92.54
N THR A 81 16.75 -32.45 -93.53
CA THR A 81 16.44 -31.04 -93.30
C THR A 81 15.13 -30.88 -92.53
N LEU A 82 14.10 -31.66 -92.85
CA LEU A 82 12.81 -31.64 -92.15
C LEU A 82 12.89 -32.21 -90.72
N GLU A 83 13.80 -33.16 -90.47
CA GLU A 83 14.00 -33.80 -89.17
C GLU A 83 14.84 -32.99 -88.19
N SER A 84 15.60 -32.01 -88.70
CA SER A 84 16.52 -31.18 -87.90
C SER A 84 15.82 -30.30 -86.84
N ASN A 85 14.49 -30.20 -86.87
CA ASN A 85 13.69 -29.48 -85.87
C ASN A 85 13.28 -30.36 -84.65
N TYR A 86 13.66 -31.64 -84.63
CA TYR A 86 13.38 -32.61 -83.57
C TYR A 86 11.90 -32.75 -83.19
N GLY A 87 10.99 -32.45 -84.12
CA GLY A 87 9.54 -32.52 -83.92
C GLY A 87 8.93 -31.36 -83.12
N ARG A 88 9.67 -30.26 -82.98
CA ARG A 88 9.17 -29.06 -82.31
C ARG A 88 7.96 -28.43 -83.03
N PHE A 89 7.95 -28.52 -84.36
CA PHE A 89 6.85 -28.12 -85.24
C PHE A 89 6.89 -29.01 -86.50
N GLY A 90 5.77 -29.11 -87.20
CA GLY A 90 5.68 -29.89 -88.44
C GLY A 90 6.16 -29.10 -89.64
N LEU A 91 6.86 -29.75 -90.55
CA LEU A 91 7.19 -29.24 -91.87
C LEU A 91 6.69 -30.24 -92.91
N VAL A 92 5.98 -29.74 -93.92
CA VAL A 92 5.39 -30.57 -94.98
C VAL A 92 5.71 -29.96 -96.33
N VAL A 93 6.30 -30.75 -97.23
CA VAL A 93 6.65 -30.34 -98.60
C VAL A 93 5.66 -30.95 -99.57
N THR A 94 5.12 -30.14 -100.48
CA THR A 94 4.13 -30.53 -101.48
C THR A 94 4.55 -30.13 -102.90
N ASP A 95 3.94 -30.76 -103.89
CA ASP A 95 4.13 -30.52 -105.33
C ASP A 95 3.26 -29.38 -105.91
N CYS A 96 2.62 -28.57 -105.06
CA CYS A 96 1.71 -27.54 -105.54
C CYS A 96 2.43 -26.42 -106.32
N THR A 97 2.00 -26.19 -107.56
CA THR A 97 2.60 -25.21 -108.49
C THR A 97 1.86 -23.86 -108.54
N SER A 98 0.80 -23.67 -107.77
CA SER A 98 0.06 -22.40 -107.71
C SER A 98 0.66 -21.45 -106.67
N ASP A 99 0.37 -20.16 -106.78
CA ASP A 99 0.61 -19.12 -105.75
C ASP A 99 -0.59 -18.90 -104.82
N ARG A 100 -1.77 -19.43 -105.18
CA ARG A 100 -3.02 -19.21 -104.42
C ARG A 100 -3.07 -20.05 -103.14
N PRO A 101 -3.66 -19.57 -102.03
CA PRO A 101 -3.75 -20.37 -100.80
C PRO A 101 -4.42 -21.74 -101.01
N ASP A 102 -5.45 -21.79 -101.83
CA ASP A 102 -6.20 -23.01 -102.18
C ASP A 102 -5.46 -23.84 -103.26
N CYS A 103 -5.13 -25.09 -102.92
CA CYS A 103 -4.48 -26.05 -103.81
C CYS A 103 -5.06 -27.47 -103.61
N PRO A 104 -6.23 -27.77 -104.19
CA PRO A 104 -7.05 -28.91 -103.78
C PRO A 104 -6.51 -30.29 -104.23
N ASN A 105 -5.56 -30.34 -105.15
CA ASN A 105 -5.00 -31.59 -105.72
C ASN A 105 -3.51 -31.81 -105.39
N GLN A 106 -2.98 -31.16 -104.34
CA GLN A 106 -1.57 -31.31 -103.96
C GLN A 106 -1.29 -32.69 -103.33
N THR A 107 -0.09 -33.21 -103.58
CA THR A 107 0.45 -34.42 -102.96
C THR A 107 1.56 -34.08 -101.97
N ILE A 108 1.60 -34.80 -100.84
CA ILE A 108 2.66 -34.64 -99.85
C ILE A 108 3.86 -35.45 -100.30
N LEU A 109 4.97 -34.76 -100.58
CA LEU A 109 6.23 -35.37 -101.00
C LEU A 109 7.04 -35.84 -99.80
N HIS A 110 7.20 -34.96 -98.81
CA HIS A 110 7.99 -35.21 -97.60
C HIS A 110 7.36 -34.56 -96.37
N GLN A 111 7.49 -35.19 -95.21
CA GLN A 111 6.95 -34.67 -93.95
C GLN A 111 7.88 -34.99 -92.77
N SER A 112 7.82 -34.14 -91.74
CA SER A 112 8.53 -34.39 -90.48
C SER A 112 7.91 -35.56 -89.68
N PRO A 113 8.70 -36.48 -89.07
CA PRO A 113 8.21 -37.74 -88.49
C PRO A 113 7.23 -37.62 -87.32
N GLN A 114 7.27 -36.52 -86.56
CA GLN A 114 6.44 -36.33 -85.35
C GLN A 114 5.15 -35.54 -85.64
N THR A 115 4.83 -35.35 -86.91
CA THR A 115 3.62 -34.65 -87.33
C THR A 115 2.45 -35.65 -87.37
N PRO A 116 1.27 -35.34 -86.80
CA PRO A 116 0.10 -36.21 -86.91
C PRO A 116 -0.24 -36.48 -88.39
N THR A 117 -0.91 -37.60 -88.69
CA THR A 117 -1.33 -37.92 -90.06
C THR A 117 -2.23 -36.79 -90.60
N ILE A 118 -1.73 -36.05 -91.58
CA ILE A 118 -2.38 -34.87 -92.15
C ILE A 118 -2.86 -35.20 -93.56
N PHE A 119 -4.06 -34.76 -93.89
CA PHE A 119 -4.58 -34.84 -95.25
C PHE A 119 -4.27 -33.55 -96.02
N PRO A 120 -4.10 -33.61 -97.35
CA PRO A 120 -3.82 -32.44 -98.17
C PRO A 120 -4.80 -31.25 -97.98
N ALA A 121 -6.06 -31.53 -97.63
CA ALA A 121 -7.09 -30.54 -97.34
C ALA A 121 -6.86 -29.77 -96.02
N ASP A 122 -6.19 -30.38 -95.04
CA ASP A 122 -5.91 -29.73 -93.75
C ASP A 122 -4.82 -28.65 -93.87
N LEU A 123 -4.03 -28.66 -94.97
CA LEU A 123 -2.92 -27.75 -95.22
C LEU A 123 -3.36 -26.35 -95.67
N GLU A 124 -4.60 -26.17 -96.15
CA GLU A 124 -5.11 -24.90 -96.67
C GLU A 124 -5.07 -23.75 -95.65
N ASN A 125 -5.15 -24.07 -94.35
CA ASN A 125 -5.17 -23.10 -93.26
C ASN A 125 -3.79 -22.88 -92.60
N HIS A 126 -2.71 -23.44 -93.17
CA HIS A 126 -1.37 -23.32 -92.63
C HIS A 126 -0.50 -22.36 -93.45
N PRO A 127 0.36 -21.56 -92.79
CA PRO A 127 1.30 -20.69 -93.50
C PRO A 127 2.28 -21.54 -94.31
N PHE A 128 2.61 -21.05 -95.50
CA PHE A 128 3.52 -21.71 -96.41
C PHE A 128 4.45 -20.71 -97.10
N ASP A 129 5.59 -21.21 -97.55
CA ASP A 129 6.47 -20.51 -98.48
C ASP A 129 6.54 -21.27 -99.80
N LEU A 130 6.71 -20.52 -100.89
CA LEU A 130 6.80 -21.06 -102.25
C LEU A 130 8.23 -21.56 -102.52
N LEU A 131 8.32 -22.75 -103.12
CA LEU A 131 9.56 -23.32 -103.63
C LEU A 131 9.62 -23.03 -105.13
N ARG A 132 10.76 -22.52 -105.62
CA ARG A 132 10.91 -22.03 -107.00
C ARG A 132 12.18 -22.52 -107.68
N ASP A 133 12.13 -22.61 -109.01
CA ASP A 133 13.31 -22.79 -109.86
C ASP A 133 13.50 -21.56 -110.76
N PRO A 134 14.57 -20.74 -110.60
CA PRO A 134 15.69 -20.91 -109.66
C PRO A 134 15.30 -20.66 -108.18
N PRO A 135 16.10 -21.15 -107.21
CA PRO A 135 15.82 -21.00 -105.79
C PRO A 135 15.57 -19.55 -105.36
N PRO A 136 14.58 -19.29 -104.48
CA PRO A 136 14.25 -17.94 -104.04
C PRO A 136 15.41 -17.30 -103.26
N LEU A 137 15.62 -16.00 -103.46
CA LEU A 137 16.69 -15.22 -102.82
C LEU A 137 16.19 -14.40 -101.62
N PHE A 138 14.91 -14.04 -101.62
CA PHE A 138 14.28 -13.25 -100.56
C PHE A 138 13.01 -13.93 -100.05
N ALA A 139 12.66 -13.69 -98.78
CA ALA A 139 11.42 -14.20 -98.22
C ALA A 139 10.22 -13.40 -98.76
N GLU A 140 9.21 -14.08 -99.29
CA GLU A 140 7.97 -13.46 -99.76
C GLU A 140 7.00 -13.17 -98.59
N SER A 141 7.21 -13.83 -97.45
CA SER A 141 6.42 -13.70 -96.23
C SER A 141 7.30 -13.50 -94.99
N THR A 142 6.82 -12.77 -93.97
CA THR A 142 7.54 -12.54 -92.71
C THR A 142 6.59 -12.30 -91.54
N TYR A 143 7.05 -12.58 -90.32
CA TYR A 143 6.34 -12.24 -89.09
C TYR A 143 6.90 -10.95 -88.48
N ARG A 144 6.06 -9.91 -88.34
CA ARG A 144 6.50 -8.63 -87.75
C ARG A 144 6.85 -8.74 -86.26
N GLN A 145 6.12 -9.57 -85.53
CA GLN A 145 6.32 -9.76 -84.10
C GLN A 145 6.13 -11.25 -83.71
N PRO A 146 6.76 -11.71 -82.62
CA PRO A 146 6.69 -13.13 -82.22
C PRO A 146 5.30 -13.65 -81.84
N ASP A 147 4.36 -12.78 -81.52
CA ASP A 147 3.00 -13.11 -81.08
C ASP A 147 1.98 -13.24 -82.21
N HIS A 148 2.34 -12.84 -83.43
CA HIS A 148 1.48 -13.02 -84.61
C HIS A 148 1.42 -14.49 -85.06
N THR A 149 0.21 -14.97 -85.34
CA THR A 149 -0.05 -16.34 -85.79
C THR A 149 0.24 -16.53 -87.27
N ASP A 150 0.01 -15.49 -88.06
CA ASP A 150 0.03 -15.52 -89.52
C ASP A 150 1.08 -14.55 -90.08
N PRO A 151 1.82 -14.95 -91.13
CA PRO A 151 2.83 -14.11 -91.74
C PRO A 151 2.17 -13.03 -92.62
N ILE A 152 2.90 -11.95 -92.86
CA ILE A 152 2.52 -10.88 -93.78
C ILE A 152 3.42 -10.90 -95.02
N ALA A 153 2.92 -10.44 -96.15
CA ALA A 153 3.74 -10.32 -97.35
C ALA A 153 4.83 -9.25 -97.19
N THR A 154 6.06 -9.55 -97.62
CA THR A 154 7.18 -8.58 -97.64
C THR A 154 7.08 -7.59 -98.80
N GLY A 155 6.29 -7.92 -99.83
CA GLY A 155 6.20 -7.18 -101.08
C GLY A 155 7.32 -7.49 -102.07
N GLN A 156 8.24 -8.39 -101.72
CA GLN A 156 9.28 -8.91 -102.61
C GLN A 156 8.76 -10.13 -103.38
N THR A 157 9.15 -10.28 -104.64
CA THR A 157 8.78 -11.43 -105.49
C THR A 157 10.03 -12.05 -106.06
N ASN A 158 10.13 -13.38 -106.03
CA ASN A 158 11.25 -14.10 -106.61
C ASN A 158 10.93 -14.51 -108.06
N PRO A 159 11.93 -14.46 -108.97
CA PRO A 159 11.79 -15.03 -110.31
C PRO A 159 11.73 -16.56 -110.25
N GLY A 160 11.21 -17.20 -111.31
CA GLY A 160 11.20 -18.65 -111.44
C GLY A 160 9.82 -19.30 -111.29
N ASP A 161 9.72 -20.51 -111.82
CA ASP A 161 8.52 -21.33 -111.79
C ASP A 161 8.33 -21.93 -110.40
N ILE A 162 7.08 -22.02 -109.94
CA ILE A 162 6.75 -22.62 -108.64
C ILE A 162 6.81 -24.14 -108.80
N ILE A 163 7.75 -24.78 -108.10
CA ILE A 163 7.98 -26.23 -108.14
C ILE A 163 7.34 -26.96 -106.95
N GLY A 164 6.87 -26.22 -105.95
CA GLY A 164 6.22 -26.78 -104.78
C GLY A 164 5.98 -25.78 -103.66
N ARG A 165 5.57 -26.28 -102.49
CA ARG A 165 5.39 -25.48 -101.26
C ARG A 165 5.95 -26.18 -100.05
N VAL A 166 6.42 -25.39 -99.10
CA VAL A 166 6.72 -25.85 -97.73
C VAL A 166 5.72 -25.23 -96.76
N TYR A 167 4.98 -26.07 -96.05
CA TYR A 167 4.01 -25.69 -95.03
C TYR A 167 4.62 -25.77 -93.63
N TYR A 168 4.30 -24.79 -92.79
CA TYR A 168 4.70 -24.74 -91.38
C TYR A 168 3.51 -25.08 -90.48
N LEU A 169 3.60 -26.20 -89.77
CA LEU A 169 2.54 -26.67 -88.89
C LEU A 169 2.91 -26.44 -87.44
N ARG A 170 2.13 -25.59 -86.77
CA ARG A 170 2.29 -25.31 -85.34
C ARG A 170 1.97 -26.54 -84.50
N HIS A 171 2.71 -26.74 -83.42
CA HIS A 171 2.40 -27.80 -82.47
C HIS A 171 1.05 -27.51 -81.80
N ARG A 172 0.14 -28.49 -81.74
CA ARG A 172 -1.10 -28.39 -80.97
C ARG A 172 -0.84 -28.90 -79.55
N PRO A 173 -0.67 -28.02 -78.54
CA PRO A 173 -0.44 -28.48 -77.18
C PRO A 173 -1.67 -29.25 -76.66
N PRO A 174 -1.49 -30.28 -75.81
CA PRO A 174 -2.59 -30.99 -75.17
C PRO A 174 -3.40 -30.02 -74.31
N THR A 175 -4.68 -30.29 -74.05
CA THR A 175 -5.49 -29.41 -73.19
C THR A 175 -4.90 -29.34 -71.78
N PHE A 176 -5.18 -28.25 -71.05
CA PHE A 176 -4.71 -28.12 -69.66
C PHE A 176 -5.11 -29.33 -68.82
N ILE A 177 -6.33 -29.84 -68.98
CA ILE A 177 -6.84 -30.97 -68.20
C ILE A 177 -6.02 -32.23 -68.50
N ASP A 178 -5.70 -32.50 -69.76
CA ASP A 178 -4.93 -33.67 -70.17
C ASP A 178 -3.48 -33.58 -69.68
N ASP A 179 -2.84 -32.41 -69.83
CA ASP A 179 -1.48 -32.19 -69.35
C ASP A 179 -1.39 -32.24 -67.82
N TYR A 180 -2.34 -31.61 -67.12
CA TYR A 180 -2.42 -31.60 -65.66
C TYR A 180 -2.72 -32.99 -65.09
N ARG A 181 -3.60 -33.76 -65.72
CA ARG A 181 -3.86 -35.16 -65.34
C ARG A 181 -2.64 -36.03 -65.60
N GLY A 182 -1.95 -35.86 -66.72
CA GLY A 182 -0.70 -36.55 -67.02
C GLY A 182 0.38 -36.26 -65.99
N TRP A 183 0.50 -35.00 -65.57
CA TRP A 183 1.37 -34.61 -64.46
C TRP A 183 0.93 -35.21 -63.12
N LEU A 184 -0.36 -35.21 -62.78
CA LEU A 184 -0.85 -35.83 -61.53
C LEU A 184 -0.53 -37.32 -61.45
N LEU A 185 -0.54 -38.04 -62.59
CA LEU A 185 -0.15 -39.45 -62.65
C LEU A 185 1.37 -39.64 -62.49
N ASN A 186 2.17 -38.73 -63.05
CA ASN A 186 3.64 -38.78 -63.00
C ASN A 186 4.24 -37.40 -62.63
N PRO A 187 4.21 -37.01 -61.34
CA PRO A 187 4.55 -35.64 -60.93
C PRO A 187 6.04 -35.29 -61.06
N LEU A 188 6.89 -36.30 -61.18
CA LEU A 188 8.35 -36.17 -61.36
C LEU A 188 8.76 -35.99 -62.82
N GLN A 189 7.82 -36.04 -63.78
CA GLN A 189 8.11 -35.72 -65.18
C GLN A 189 8.10 -34.19 -65.37
N LEU A 190 9.28 -33.57 -65.25
CA LEU A 190 9.45 -32.11 -65.18
C LEU A 190 9.57 -31.41 -66.54
N SER A 191 8.95 -31.94 -67.60
CA SER A 191 9.01 -31.33 -68.93
C SER A 191 8.04 -30.16 -69.09
N GLY A 192 8.49 -29.07 -69.72
CA GLY A 192 7.66 -27.91 -70.05
C GLY A 192 7.05 -27.23 -68.82
N SER A 193 5.72 -27.03 -68.82
CA SER A 193 4.97 -26.40 -67.73
C SER A 193 4.89 -27.24 -66.45
N ARG A 194 5.15 -28.55 -66.50
CA ARG A 194 4.99 -29.48 -65.37
C ARG A 194 5.92 -29.22 -64.20
N PHE A 195 7.13 -28.70 -64.47
CA PHE A 195 8.04 -28.26 -63.42
C PHE A 195 7.41 -27.18 -62.54
N ILE A 196 6.72 -26.22 -63.16
CA ILE A 196 6.06 -25.14 -62.46
C ILE A 196 4.89 -25.67 -61.64
N TYR A 197 4.15 -26.68 -62.14
CA TYR A 197 3.06 -27.30 -61.39
C TYR A 197 3.51 -27.93 -60.07
N LEU A 198 4.69 -28.57 -60.08
CA LEU A 198 5.26 -29.16 -58.88
C LEU A 198 5.60 -28.07 -57.87
N LEU A 199 6.29 -27.02 -58.30
CA LEU A 199 6.76 -25.95 -57.43
C LEU A 199 5.62 -25.18 -56.78
N THR A 200 4.60 -24.79 -57.55
CA THR A 200 3.42 -24.09 -57.04
C THR A 200 2.60 -24.98 -56.09
N THR A 201 2.39 -26.25 -56.44
CA THR A 201 1.63 -27.18 -55.61
C THR A 201 2.32 -27.39 -54.26
N ILE A 202 3.64 -27.58 -54.25
CA ILE A 202 4.42 -27.67 -53.01
C ILE A 202 4.32 -26.38 -52.21
N PHE A 203 4.46 -25.22 -52.84
CA PHE A 203 4.38 -23.92 -52.17
C PHE A 203 3.03 -23.72 -51.46
N PHE A 204 1.92 -24.00 -52.14
CA PHE A 204 0.59 -23.85 -51.54
C PHE A 204 0.29 -24.91 -50.47
N LEU A 205 0.72 -26.16 -50.66
CA LEU A 205 0.54 -27.21 -49.65
C LEU A 205 1.34 -26.93 -48.38
N THR A 206 2.60 -26.51 -48.51
CA THR A 206 3.45 -26.16 -47.36
C THR A 206 2.91 -24.93 -46.63
N GLY A 207 2.46 -23.89 -47.36
CA GLY A 207 1.77 -22.74 -46.78
C GLY A 207 0.47 -23.12 -46.06
N GLY A 208 -0.31 -24.04 -46.62
CA GLY A 208 -1.53 -24.57 -46.00
C GLY A 208 -1.24 -25.31 -44.69
N VAL A 209 -0.25 -26.20 -44.67
CA VAL A 209 0.17 -26.93 -43.45
C VAL A 209 0.68 -25.95 -42.38
N MET A 210 1.50 -24.96 -42.75
CA MET A 210 1.96 -23.92 -41.82
C MET A 210 0.80 -23.14 -41.20
N THR A 211 -0.18 -22.76 -42.02
CA THR A 211 -1.38 -22.04 -41.56
C THR A 211 -2.18 -22.89 -40.58
N TRP A 212 -2.35 -24.18 -40.86
CA TRP A 212 -3.02 -25.13 -39.96
C TRP A 212 -2.28 -25.26 -38.61
N VAL A 213 -0.96 -25.43 -38.62
CA VAL A 213 -0.14 -25.52 -37.40
C VAL A 213 -0.28 -24.24 -36.56
N MET A 214 -0.20 -23.07 -37.19
CA MET A 214 -0.38 -21.78 -36.51
C MET A 214 -1.76 -21.68 -35.84
N ILE A 215 -2.82 -22.06 -36.56
CA ILE A 215 -4.19 -22.07 -36.00
C ILE A 215 -4.28 -23.02 -34.80
N GLU A 216 -3.71 -24.23 -34.87
CA GLU A 216 -3.74 -25.17 -33.75
C GLU A 216 -2.97 -24.66 -32.52
N ILE A 217 -1.81 -24.01 -32.73
CA ILE A 217 -1.03 -23.39 -31.64
C ILE A 217 -1.84 -22.27 -30.96
N ILE A 218 -2.48 -21.40 -31.75
CA ILE A 218 -3.33 -20.33 -31.21
C ILE A 218 -4.49 -20.93 -30.41
N LEU A 219 -5.22 -21.89 -30.99
CA LEU A 219 -6.34 -22.54 -30.31
C LEU A 219 -5.91 -23.31 -29.06
N TYR A 220 -4.71 -23.90 -29.05
CA TYR A 220 -4.15 -24.57 -27.88
C TYR A 220 -3.85 -23.56 -26.76
N SER A 221 -3.18 -22.45 -27.08
CA SER A 221 -2.84 -21.41 -26.10
C SER A 221 -4.09 -20.80 -25.46
N GLN A 222 -5.14 -20.52 -26.26
CA GLN A 222 -6.42 -20.02 -25.76
C GLN A 222 -7.11 -21.01 -24.82
N ARG A 223 -7.05 -22.32 -25.15
CA ARG A 223 -7.62 -23.37 -24.29
C ARG A 223 -6.90 -23.44 -22.94
N LYS A 224 -5.58 -23.30 -22.92
CA LYS A 224 -4.79 -23.28 -21.69
C LYS A 224 -5.15 -22.07 -20.81
N LYS A 225 -5.20 -20.87 -21.38
CA LYS A 225 -5.64 -19.65 -20.67
C LYS A 225 -7.04 -19.80 -20.07
N ARG A 226 -8.00 -20.37 -20.82
CA ARG A 226 -9.36 -20.61 -20.30
C ARG A 226 -9.38 -21.60 -19.14
N GLN A 227 -8.53 -22.62 -19.15
CA GLN A 227 -8.44 -23.58 -18.04
C GLN A 227 -7.82 -22.95 -16.79
N GLU A 228 -6.81 -22.11 -16.96
CA GLU A 228 -6.18 -21.34 -15.89
C GLU A 228 -7.19 -20.39 -15.25
N LEU A 229 -7.89 -19.59 -16.05
CA LEU A 229 -8.95 -18.69 -15.58
C LEU A 229 -10.06 -19.43 -14.82
N GLN A 230 -10.41 -20.65 -15.24
CA GLN A 230 -11.39 -21.49 -14.55
C GLN A 230 -10.89 -22.00 -13.20
N ARG A 231 -9.59 -22.33 -13.09
CA ARG A 231 -8.99 -22.72 -11.81
C ARG A 231 -8.94 -21.54 -10.87
N ASP A 232 -8.50 -20.38 -11.35
CA ASP A 232 -8.42 -19.16 -10.53
C ASP A 232 -9.80 -18.76 -10.01
N ALA A 233 -10.83 -18.84 -10.86
CA ALA A 233 -12.21 -18.61 -10.44
C ALA A 233 -12.68 -19.62 -9.38
N GLN A 234 -12.28 -20.89 -9.48
CA GLN A 234 -12.60 -21.90 -8.46
C GLN A 234 -11.87 -21.65 -7.15
N THR A 235 -10.58 -21.31 -7.20
CA THR A 235 -9.77 -20.98 -6.02
C THR A 235 -10.33 -19.75 -5.32
N LEU A 236 -10.65 -18.69 -6.06
CA LEU A 236 -11.24 -17.47 -5.51
C LEU A 236 -12.59 -17.76 -4.85
N LYS A 237 -13.41 -18.62 -5.48
CA LYS A 237 -14.68 -19.05 -4.89
C LYS A 237 -14.46 -19.78 -3.56
N GLN A 238 -13.50 -20.70 -3.49
CA GLN A 238 -13.16 -21.41 -2.26
C GLN A 238 -12.62 -20.46 -1.17
N GLN A 239 -11.79 -19.49 -1.54
CA GLN A 239 -11.31 -18.47 -0.61
C GLN A 239 -12.46 -17.63 -0.04
N LEU A 240 -13.39 -17.22 -0.89
CA LEU A 240 -14.58 -16.47 -0.48
C LEU A 240 -15.47 -17.30 0.47
N GLU A 241 -15.69 -18.58 0.16
CA GLU A 241 -16.43 -19.49 1.04
C GLU A 241 -15.73 -19.65 2.41
N SER A 242 -14.40 -19.76 2.42
CA SER A 242 -13.62 -19.82 3.67
C SER A 242 -13.73 -18.53 4.49
N GLN A 243 -13.72 -17.36 3.86
CA GLN A 243 -13.87 -16.10 4.58
C GLN A 243 -15.31 -15.91 5.10
N LEU A 244 -16.32 -16.31 4.32
CA LEU A 244 -17.71 -16.32 4.78
C LEU A 244 -17.92 -17.21 6.01
N GLN A 245 -17.16 -18.30 6.15
CA GLN A 245 -17.20 -19.15 7.35
C GLN A 245 -16.57 -18.49 8.59
N GLN A 246 -15.69 -17.50 8.44
CA GLN A 246 -15.08 -16.80 9.58
C GLN A 246 -16.00 -15.73 10.18
N ILE A 247 -16.83 -15.09 9.37
CA ILE A 247 -17.78 -14.05 9.81
C ILE A 247 -18.67 -14.48 10.99
N PRO A 248 -19.34 -15.66 11.00
CA PRO A 248 -20.17 -16.05 12.13
C PRO A 248 -19.37 -16.27 13.43
N LYS A 249 -18.11 -16.71 13.35
CA LYS A 249 -17.25 -16.85 14.54
C LYS A 249 -16.91 -15.49 15.13
N LEU A 250 -16.51 -14.54 14.29
CA LEU A 250 -16.23 -13.16 14.73
C LEU A 250 -17.48 -12.47 15.28
N LEU A 251 -18.66 -12.72 14.68
CA LEU A 251 -19.93 -12.23 15.21
C LEU A 251 -20.24 -12.84 16.59
N GLN A 252 -20.00 -14.13 16.77
CA GLN A 252 -20.19 -14.81 18.04
C GLN A 252 -19.23 -14.30 19.13
N GLU A 253 -17.95 -14.08 18.80
CA GLU A 253 -16.99 -13.46 19.71
C GLU A 253 -17.40 -12.03 20.08
N ARG A 254 -17.85 -11.23 19.11
CA ARG A 254 -18.37 -9.89 19.37
C ARG A 254 -19.59 -9.91 20.28
N GLU A 255 -20.50 -10.86 20.08
CA GLU A 255 -21.68 -11.02 20.94
C GLU A 255 -21.29 -11.41 22.38
N LEU A 256 -20.29 -12.28 22.53
CA LEU A 256 -19.79 -12.69 23.85
C LEU A 256 -19.13 -11.52 24.59
N ALA A 257 -18.22 -10.79 23.93
CA ALA A 257 -17.59 -9.60 24.48
C ALA A 257 -18.63 -8.52 24.86
N ARG A 258 -19.70 -8.37 24.06
CA ARG A 258 -20.78 -7.45 24.37
C ARG A 258 -21.54 -7.85 25.65
N ARG A 259 -21.82 -9.14 25.85
CA ARG A 259 -22.47 -9.63 27.08
C ARG A 259 -21.60 -9.42 28.32
N GLU A 260 -20.29 -9.64 28.21
CA GLU A 260 -19.36 -9.38 29.31
C GLU A 260 -19.32 -7.90 29.69
N LEU A 261 -19.32 -7.01 28.68
CA LEU A 261 -19.38 -5.57 28.90
C LEU A 261 -20.69 -5.15 29.57
N ASP A 262 -21.83 -5.70 29.13
CA ASP A 262 -23.13 -5.40 29.72
C ASP A 262 -23.19 -5.89 31.19
N ALA A 263 -22.67 -7.08 31.49
CA ALA A 263 -22.54 -7.57 32.87
C ALA A 263 -21.61 -6.71 33.74
N TYR A 264 -20.49 -6.23 33.16
CA TYR A 264 -19.59 -5.30 33.86
C TYR A 264 -20.26 -3.96 34.16
N ARG A 265 -21.06 -3.44 33.21
CA ARG A 265 -21.85 -2.22 33.39
C ARG A 265 -22.91 -2.37 34.48
N GLU A 266 -23.63 -3.48 34.51
CA GLU A 266 -24.59 -3.77 35.58
C GLU A 266 -23.89 -3.81 36.94
N LYS A 267 -22.73 -4.48 37.04
CA LYS A 267 -21.95 -4.51 38.28
C LYS A 267 -21.49 -3.12 38.71
N GLN A 268 -20.98 -2.31 37.78
CA GLN A 268 -20.60 -0.92 38.03
C GLN A 268 -21.80 -0.08 38.51
N GLN A 269 -22.95 -0.22 37.85
CA GLN A 269 -24.16 0.49 38.23
C GLN A 269 -24.63 0.09 39.63
N GLN A 270 -24.54 -1.19 39.97
CA GLN A 270 -24.87 -1.69 41.30
C GLN A 270 -23.90 -1.15 42.36
N GLN A 271 -22.60 -1.16 42.09
CA GLN A 271 -21.60 -0.55 42.99
C GLN A 271 -21.84 0.94 43.21
N THR A 272 -22.19 1.68 42.15
CA THR A 272 -22.53 3.10 42.25
C THR A 272 -23.79 3.31 43.08
N GLN A 273 -24.82 2.46 42.92
CA GLN A 273 -26.04 2.53 43.74
C GLN A 273 -25.76 2.21 45.21
N ASP A 274 -24.93 1.20 45.47
CA ASP A 274 -24.53 0.83 46.84
C ASP A 274 -23.73 1.98 47.48
N LEU A 275 -22.75 2.56 46.76
CA LEU A 275 -22.00 3.73 47.22
C LEU A 275 -22.91 4.93 47.49
N GLN A 276 -23.88 5.19 46.61
CA GLN A 276 -24.85 6.26 46.81
C GLN A 276 -25.67 6.03 48.08
N SER A 277 -26.15 4.80 48.31
CA SER A 277 -26.89 4.47 49.53
C SER A 277 -26.05 4.62 50.81
N LEU A 278 -24.75 4.30 50.72
CA LEU A 278 -23.79 4.52 51.81
C LEU A 278 -23.57 6.02 52.07
N ILE A 279 -23.42 6.82 51.02
CA ILE A 279 -23.31 8.28 51.14
C ILE A 279 -24.56 8.85 51.80
N ASP A 280 -25.76 8.45 51.34
CA ASP A 280 -27.03 8.91 51.91
C ASP A 280 -27.18 8.51 53.40
N ASP A 281 -26.69 7.33 53.80
CA ASP A 281 -26.65 6.88 55.21
C ASP A 281 -25.69 7.74 56.05
N TYR A 282 -24.48 8.01 55.54
CA TYR A 282 -23.52 8.88 56.21
C TYR A 282 -24.00 10.33 56.33
N GLU A 283 -24.67 10.86 55.31
CA GLU A 283 -25.30 12.19 55.36
C GLU A 283 -26.37 12.25 56.44
N THR A 284 -27.16 11.18 56.58
CA THR A 284 -28.17 11.07 57.65
C THR A 284 -27.52 11.07 59.03
N GLN A 285 -26.48 10.26 59.23
CA GLN A 285 -25.74 10.22 60.51
C GLN A 285 -25.09 11.57 60.85
N LEU A 286 -24.54 12.27 59.86
CA LEU A 286 -23.98 13.61 60.05
C LEU A 286 -25.06 14.60 60.49
N SER A 287 -26.25 14.56 59.88
CA SER A 287 -27.36 15.44 60.26
C SER A 287 -27.85 15.19 61.70
N GLU A 288 -27.91 13.94 62.15
CA GLU A 288 -28.25 13.58 63.53
C GLU A 288 -27.17 14.07 64.51
N PHE A 289 -25.89 13.94 64.15
CA PHE A 289 -24.78 14.44 64.96
C PHE A 289 -24.79 15.96 65.06
N GLU A 290 -25.09 16.68 63.96
CA GLU A 290 -25.25 18.13 63.96
C GLU A 290 -26.41 18.58 64.86
N GLU A 291 -27.55 17.90 64.83
CA GLU A 291 -28.69 18.18 65.70
C GLU A 291 -28.33 17.95 67.18
N GLN A 292 -27.61 16.86 67.48
CA GLN A 292 -27.12 16.57 68.83
C GLN A 292 -26.10 17.61 69.31
N GLN A 293 -25.23 18.10 68.43
CA GLN A 293 -24.28 19.15 68.74
C GLN A 293 -25.01 20.48 69.02
N GLN A 294 -26.00 20.85 68.19
CA GLN A 294 -26.83 22.03 68.40
C GLN A 294 -27.60 21.97 69.72
N ALA A 295 -28.21 20.82 70.04
CA ALA A 295 -28.87 20.60 71.33
C ALA A 295 -27.89 20.77 72.50
N SER A 296 -26.68 20.21 72.39
CA SER A 296 -25.63 20.32 73.41
C SER A 296 -25.20 21.78 73.64
N VAL A 297 -25.02 22.55 72.56
CA VAL A 297 -24.70 23.99 72.61
C VAL A 297 -25.82 24.79 73.28
N GLN A 298 -27.08 24.49 72.97
CA GLN A 298 -28.22 25.14 73.61
C GLN A 298 -28.25 24.87 75.12
N THR A 299 -28.01 23.62 75.55
CA THR A 299 -27.88 23.31 76.99
C THR A 299 -26.72 24.03 77.65
N LEU A 300 -25.56 24.18 76.98
CA LEU A 300 -24.43 24.93 77.51
C LEU A 300 -24.77 26.41 77.68
N GLN A 301 -25.42 27.03 76.70
CA GLN A 301 -25.88 28.43 76.80
C GLN A 301 -26.85 28.63 77.96
N GLN A 302 -27.75 27.68 78.19
CA GLN A 302 -28.67 27.73 79.32
C GLN A 302 -27.94 27.64 80.66
N LEU A 303 -26.95 26.75 80.79
CA LEU A 303 -26.10 26.64 81.98
C LEU A 303 -25.24 27.89 82.20
N GLU A 304 -24.72 28.51 81.15
CA GLU A 304 -23.99 29.79 81.23
C GLU A 304 -24.89 30.92 81.74
N GLN A 305 -26.14 31.00 81.27
CA GLN A 305 -27.12 31.95 81.77
C GLN A 305 -27.44 31.70 83.25
N GLU A 306 -27.66 30.44 83.65
CA GLU A 306 -27.89 30.10 85.05
C GLU A 306 -26.69 30.49 85.92
N LEU A 307 -25.45 30.21 85.47
CA LEU A 307 -24.23 30.62 86.18
C LEU A 307 -24.13 32.14 86.31
N ALA A 308 -24.47 32.89 85.26
CA ALA A 308 -24.46 34.36 85.28
C ALA A 308 -25.44 34.91 86.33
N THR A 309 -26.66 34.36 86.42
CA THR A 309 -27.63 34.77 87.46
C THR A 309 -27.14 34.46 88.87
N VAL A 310 -26.44 33.33 89.06
CA VAL A 310 -25.86 32.97 90.35
C VAL A 310 -24.72 33.92 90.73
N ILE A 311 -23.84 34.27 89.79
CA ILE A 311 -22.76 35.24 90.02
C ILE A 311 -23.33 36.61 90.39
N GLU A 312 -24.37 37.08 89.67
CA GLU A 312 -25.04 38.35 89.95
C GLU A 312 -25.62 38.37 91.38
N SER A 313 -26.29 37.28 91.79
CA SER A 313 -26.81 37.14 93.16
C SER A 313 -25.70 37.10 94.23
N GLN A 314 -24.53 36.52 93.92
CA GLN A 314 -23.37 36.53 94.83
C GLN A 314 -22.77 37.93 94.95
N THR A 315 -22.69 38.68 93.85
CA THR A 315 -22.18 40.06 93.88
C THR A 315 -23.10 40.98 94.67
N GLU A 316 -24.42 40.86 94.52
CA GLU A 316 -25.39 41.60 95.35
C GLU A 316 -25.24 41.25 96.84
N ALA A 317 -25.04 39.98 97.17
CA ALA A 317 -24.80 39.55 98.55
C ALA A 317 -23.50 40.12 99.13
N GLN A 318 -22.43 40.22 98.33
CA GLN A 318 -21.16 40.82 98.76
C GLN A 318 -21.27 42.33 99.00
N GLU A 319 -22.01 43.05 98.16
CA GLU A 319 -22.27 44.48 98.39
C GLU A 319 -23.04 44.72 99.70
N GLN A 320 -24.05 43.90 100.00
CA GLN A 320 -24.78 43.97 101.26
C GLN A 320 -23.88 43.68 102.49
N ILE A 321 -22.93 42.75 102.36
CA ILE A 321 -21.95 42.47 103.42
C ILE A 321 -21.06 43.69 103.65
N GLN A 322 -20.52 44.31 102.59
CA GLN A 322 -19.68 45.51 102.70
C GLN A 322 -20.45 46.69 103.32
N GLU A 323 -21.72 46.87 102.98
CA GLU A 323 -22.56 47.92 103.57
C GLU A 323 -22.76 47.69 105.08
N ARG A 324 -23.01 46.44 105.48
CA ARG A 324 -23.11 46.07 106.91
C ARG A 324 -21.80 46.28 107.66
N GLU A 325 -20.66 45.98 107.05
CA GLU A 325 -19.33 46.26 107.64
C GLU A 325 -19.09 47.75 107.85
N ARG A 326 -19.46 48.60 106.88
CA ARG A 326 -19.40 50.06 107.02
C ARG A 326 -20.30 50.55 108.16
N ASN A 327 -21.51 50.02 108.29
CA ASN A 327 -22.42 50.35 109.37
C ASN A 327 -21.87 49.93 110.74
N ILE A 328 -21.25 48.75 110.85
CA ILE A 328 -20.57 48.30 112.08
C ILE A 328 -19.40 49.22 112.43
N ALA A 329 -18.62 49.68 111.45
CA ALA A 329 -17.52 50.61 111.66
C ALA A 329 -18.01 51.98 112.19
N GLN A 330 -19.12 52.50 111.65
CA GLN A 330 -19.73 53.74 112.14
C GLN A 330 -20.24 53.59 113.58
N LEU A 331 -20.90 52.48 113.91
CA LEU A 331 -21.38 52.20 115.26
C LEU A 331 -20.24 52.08 116.26
N LYS A 332 -19.11 51.45 115.90
CA LYS A 332 -17.91 51.39 116.75
C LYS A 332 -17.36 52.78 117.07
N LYS A 333 -17.35 53.70 116.10
CA LYS A 333 -16.87 55.07 116.32
C LYS A 333 -17.77 55.84 117.30
N ALA A 334 -19.10 55.72 117.15
CA ALA A 334 -20.06 56.34 118.05
C ALA A 334 -19.96 55.79 119.49
N GLN A 335 -19.66 54.49 119.65
CA GLN A 335 -19.41 53.88 120.96
C GLN A 335 -18.17 54.51 121.62
N GLN A 336 -17.08 54.65 120.86
CA GLN A 336 -15.82 55.21 121.34
C GLN A 336 -15.97 56.66 121.83
N GLU A 337 -16.73 57.49 121.11
CA GLU A 337 -17.02 58.87 121.50
C GLU A 337 -17.82 58.94 122.81
N LYS A 338 -18.73 57.98 123.03
CA LYS A 338 -19.54 57.91 124.25
C LYS A 338 -18.73 57.48 125.48
N ASP A 339 -17.82 56.52 125.32
CA ASP A 339 -16.91 56.08 126.38
C ASP A 339 -15.95 57.21 126.81
N GLN A 340 -15.51 58.03 125.84
CA GLN A 340 -14.66 59.19 126.11
C GLN A 340 -15.39 60.28 126.92
N GLN A 341 -16.65 60.56 126.62
CA GLN A 341 -17.49 61.46 127.44
C GLN A 341 -17.68 60.94 128.88
N GLN A 342 -17.75 59.62 129.06
CA GLN A 342 -17.92 59.00 130.36
C GLN A 342 -16.63 59.07 131.20
N TRP A 343 -15.47 58.99 130.54
CA TRP A 343 -14.16 59.18 131.17
C TRP A 343 -13.96 60.62 131.69
N GLU A 344 -14.35 61.63 130.90
CA GLU A 344 -14.24 63.06 131.28
C GLU A 344 -15.13 63.42 132.48
N ARG A 345 -16.36 62.87 132.56
CA ARG A 345 -17.24 63.07 133.74
C ARG A 345 -16.65 62.53 135.04
N THR A 346 -15.87 61.46 134.97
CA THR A 346 -15.30 60.80 136.14
C THR A 346 -14.14 61.62 136.74
N GLN A 347 -13.34 62.26 135.88
CA GLN A 347 -12.22 63.13 136.29
C GLN A 347 -12.69 64.37 137.06
N VAL A 348 -13.82 64.96 136.68
CA VAL A 348 -14.38 66.18 137.33
C VAL A 348 -14.88 65.91 138.76
N LEU A 349 -15.29 64.67 139.06
CA LEU A 349 -15.77 64.26 140.39
C LEU A 349 -14.63 64.07 141.41
N GLU A 350 -13.43 63.71 140.96
CA GLU A 350 -12.25 63.52 141.80
C GLU A 350 -11.71 64.88 142.29
N GLN A 351 -11.74 65.90 141.42
CA GLN A 351 -11.17 67.22 141.69
C GLN A 351 -11.97 68.05 142.71
N LEU A 352 -13.30 67.85 142.80
CA LEU A 352 -14.17 68.47 143.82
C LEU A 352 -13.98 67.87 145.23
N ARG A 353 -13.37 66.70 145.34
CA ARG A 353 -13.15 65.99 146.61
C ARG A 353 -11.89 66.49 147.34
N GLU A 354 -10.92 67.01 146.60
CA GLU A 354 -9.64 67.54 147.11
C GLU A 354 -9.78 68.92 147.76
N ASP A 355 -10.65 69.79 147.22
CA ASP A 355 -10.85 71.16 147.74
C ASP A 355 -11.61 71.22 149.09
N LEU A 356 -12.39 70.19 149.43
CA LEU A 356 -13.15 70.12 150.69
C LEU A 356 -12.25 69.78 151.91
N GLN A 357 -11.12 69.09 151.68
CA GLN A 357 -10.20 68.66 152.76
C GLN A 357 -9.26 69.77 153.26
N ILE A 358 -9.03 70.83 152.47
CA ILE A 358 -8.08 71.90 152.79
C ILE A 358 -8.69 72.96 153.74
N ALA A 359 -10.01 73.16 153.73
CA ALA A 359 -10.67 74.18 154.57
C ALA A 359 -10.88 73.72 156.04
N GLN A 360 -11.07 72.41 156.27
CA GLN A 360 -11.32 71.85 157.60
C GLN A 360 -10.04 71.76 158.46
N ALA A 361 -8.86 71.77 157.83
CA ALA A 361 -7.56 71.71 158.50
C ALA A 361 -7.10 73.04 159.14
N ARG A 362 -7.78 74.17 158.90
CA ARG A 362 -7.40 75.50 159.45
C ARG A 362 -8.10 75.87 160.78
N ALA A 363 -9.12 75.12 161.21
CA ALA A 363 -9.92 75.47 162.39
C ALA A 363 -9.59 74.68 163.69
N ALA A 364 -8.77 73.62 163.64
CA ALA A 364 -8.56 72.70 164.78
C ALA A 364 -7.14 72.72 165.38
N LYS A 365 -6.32 73.70 165.01
CA LYS A 365 -4.97 73.95 165.56
C LYS A 365 -5.03 75.24 166.39
N ALA A 366 -5.68 75.20 167.55
CA ALA A 366 -5.02 75.05 168.85
C ALA A 366 -4.39 76.38 169.35
N GLN A 367 -4.90 77.13 170.35
CA GLN A 367 -5.59 76.67 171.57
C GLN A 367 -5.05 75.30 171.97
N GLN A 368 -3.75 75.17 172.19
CA GLN A 368 -3.17 75.58 173.47
C GLN A 368 -4.08 75.11 174.60
N GLU A 369 -4.02 73.82 174.85
CA GLU A 369 -3.82 73.30 176.19
C GLU A 369 -3.02 72.00 175.97
N THR A 370 -1.70 71.98 176.13
CA THR A 370 -1.07 71.84 177.45
C THR A 370 -2.03 71.13 178.39
N GLU A 371 -1.83 69.88 178.76
CA GLU A 371 -0.66 69.56 179.55
C GLU A 371 -0.64 68.05 179.79
N LYS A 372 0.51 67.46 179.48
CA LYS A 372 1.24 66.49 180.31
C LYS A 372 0.62 65.14 180.66
N LEU A 373 1.47 64.15 180.37
CA LEU A 373 1.68 62.90 181.10
C LEU A 373 0.49 61.92 181.02
N ASN A 374 0.61 60.70 180.55
CA ASN A 374 1.78 59.87 180.36
C ASN A 374 1.33 58.64 179.56
N GLN A 375 2.21 58.24 178.65
CA GLN A 375 2.62 56.86 178.42
C GLN A 375 1.52 55.80 178.31
N ILE A 376 1.42 55.18 177.12
CA ILE A 376 1.78 53.77 176.91
C ILE A 376 1.50 53.39 175.44
N ILE A 377 2.59 53.08 174.71
CA ILE A 377 2.75 51.96 173.75
C ILE A 377 1.89 52.04 172.45
N ALA A 378 2.40 52.49 171.29
CA ALA A 378 3.26 51.76 170.32
C ALA A 378 2.73 50.34 170.02
N ALA A 379 2.61 49.78 168.82
CA ALA A 379 2.98 50.09 167.46
C ALA A 379 2.23 49.03 166.63
N LEU A 380 1.53 49.43 165.58
CA LEU A 380 1.90 49.13 164.19
C LEU A 380 2.21 47.64 163.93
N THR A 381 1.14 46.97 163.52
CA THR A 381 1.10 45.70 162.82
C THR A 381 1.91 45.77 161.53
N GLY A 382 2.92 44.92 161.46
CA GLY A 382 3.60 44.58 160.23
C GLY A 382 2.76 43.70 159.32
N ASP A 383 3.03 43.93 158.04
CA ASP A 383 3.13 42.96 156.96
C ASP A 383 1.85 42.29 156.44
N ARG A 384 1.41 42.62 155.22
CA ARG A 384 2.11 42.53 153.92
C ARG A 384 2.50 41.09 153.58
N ASN A 385 1.68 40.53 152.68
CA ASN A 385 1.98 39.43 151.76
C ASN A 385 2.00 38.00 152.33
N LEU A 386 0.85 37.32 152.24
CA LEU A 386 0.67 35.91 151.85
C LEU A 386 -0.85 35.68 151.96
N ALA A 387 -1.64 35.24 150.99
CA ALA A 387 -1.35 34.42 149.85
C ALA A 387 -2.48 34.61 148.84
N GLN A 388 -2.27 35.48 147.83
CA GLN A 388 -2.89 35.29 146.52
C GLN A 388 -1.79 34.93 145.50
N GLN A 389 -0.90 34.08 146.00
CA GLN A 389 0.21 33.47 145.32
C GLN A 389 -0.24 32.08 144.81
N GLN A 390 -1.36 32.02 144.08
CA GLN A 390 -1.85 30.77 143.47
C GLN A 390 -2.56 30.97 142.12
N TYR A 391 -2.17 31.97 141.31
CA TYR A 391 -2.56 32.00 139.88
C TYR A 391 -1.38 32.18 138.91
N GLN A 392 -0.14 32.20 139.41
CA GLN A 392 1.05 32.40 138.58
C GLN A 392 2.02 31.22 138.51
N GLU A 393 1.68 30.05 139.03
CA GLU A 393 2.45 28.82 138.82
C GLU A 393 1.63 27.73 138.12
N LEU A 394 1.38 27.95 136.83
CA LEU A 394 1.69 26.94 135.83
C LEU A 394 1.96 27.59 134.46
N LYS A 395 2.92 28.51 134.49
CA LYS A 395 3.78 28.79 133.34
C LYS A 395 4.98 27.86 133.48
N GLN A 396 5.26 27.04 132.45
CA GLN A 396 6.57 26.52 132.01
C GLN A 396 6.33 25.18 131.30
N GLN A 397 6.85 24.88 130.11
CA GLN A 397 7.92 25.36 129.23
C GLN A 397 7.51 24.87 127.80
N LEU A 398 7.98 25.34 126.64
CA LEU A 398 9.37 25.46 126.21
C LEU A 398 9.42 26.06 124.78
N ASP A 399 10.28 27.06 124.61
CA ASP A 399 11.14 27.45 123.48
C ASP A 399 10.65 27.67 122.02
N GLN A 400 10.99 28.88 121.54
CA GLN A 400 11.75 29.23 120.32
C GLN A 400 11.90 28.14 119.23
N ASP A 401 11.46 28.41 117.99
CA ASP A 401 12.34 28.73 116.84
C ASP A 401 11.59 28.84 115.49
N VAL A 402 12.05 29.82 114.72
CA VAL A 402 12.27 29.96 113.26
C VAL A 402 11.67 28.93 112.25
N ASP A 403 11.16 29.51 111.16
CA ASP A 403 10.93 29.00 109.78
C ASP A 403 10.03 27.78 109.54
N ASN A 404 8.85 28.04 108.95
CA ASN A 404 7.90 27.02 108.52
C ASN A 404 7.84 26.89 106.97
N PRO A 405 7.95 25.68 106.39
CA PRO A 405 8.43 25.42 105.04
C PRO A 405 7.27 25.11 104.06
N GLY A 406 6.44 26.12 103.78
CA GLY A 406 5.36 26.01 102.78
C GLY A 406 5.82 26.23 101.34
N PHE A 407 6.87 27.04 101.14
CA PHE A 407 7.26 27.49 99.79
C PHE A 407 8.29 26.58 99.11
N LYS A 408 9.03 25.78 99.88
CA LYS A 408 10.04 24.84 99.35
C LYS A 408 9.44 23.52 98.87
N LYS A 409 8.26 23.16 99.39
CA LYS A 409 7.51 21.95 99.01
C LYS A 409 6.67 22.14 97.74
N ALA A 410 6.24 23.38 97.45
CA ALA A 410 5.52 23.73 96.22
C ALA A 410 6.45 23.93 95.00
N LEU A 411 7.69 24.39 95.23
CA LEU A 411 8.68 24.61 94.17
C LEU A 411 9.33 23.28 93.69
N GLU A 412 9.53 22.31 94.58
CA GLU A 412 10.08 20.98 94.23
C GLU A 412 9.05 20.06 93.57
N THR A 413 7.75 20.23 93.84
CA THR A 413 6.67 19.49 93.15
C THR A 413 6.49 19.98 91.71
N SER A 414 6.52 21.28 91.46
CA SER A 414 6.43 21.83 90.10
C SER A 414 7.67 21.54 89.25
N ARG A 415 8.86 21.41 89.87
CA ARG A 415 10.10 21.04 89.17
C ARG A 415 10.13 19.56 88.71
N ARG A 416 9.54 18.66 89.51
CA ARG A 416 9.40 17.22 89.16
C ARG A 416 8.30 16.94 88.14
N GLU A 417 7.25 17.77 88.09
CA GLU A 417 6.25 17.71 87.02
C GLU A 417 6.81 18.23 85.69
N LEU A 418 7.63 19.28 85.71
CA LEU A 418 8.28 19.80 84.50
C LEU A 418 9.29 18.81 83.89
N GLU A 419 10.09 18.11 84.71
CA GLU A 419 11.03 17.08 84.23
C GLU A 419 10.32 15.84 83.66
N ARG A 420 9.15 15.45 84.21
CA ARG A 420 8.31 14.36 83.65
C ARG A 420 7.66 14.75 82.33
N VAL A 421 7.21 15.99 82.19
CA VAL A 421 6.64 16.50 80.93
C VAL A 421 7.71 16.64 79.86
N GLN A 422 8.95 17.01 80.21
CA GLN A 422 10.07 17.06 79.28
C GLN A 422 10.54 15.67 78.81
N GLN A 423 10.56 14.64 79.68
CA GLN A 423 10.87 13.27 79.27
C GLN A 423 9.78 12.67 78.35
N GLN A 424 8.50 12.91 78.65
CA GLN A 424 7.39 12.49 77.77
C GLN A 424 7.34 13.26 76.44
N ALA A 425 7.89 14.46 76.39
CA ALA A 425 8.04 15.22 75.14
C ALA A 425 9.19 14.65 74.29
N GLN A 426 10.32 14.29 74.90
CA GLN A 426 11.46 13.66 74.20
C GLN A 426 11.17 12.24 73.69
N GLU A 427 10.41 11.44 74.45
CA GLU A 427 9.97 10.11 73.98
C GLU A 427 9.00 10.22 72.79
N ARG A 428 8.04 11.16 72.84
CA ARG A 428 7.15 11.43 71.70
C ARG A 428 7.88 12.02 70.50
N GLU A 429 8.91 12.85 70.71
CA GLU A 429 9.73 13.38 69.62
C GLU A 429 10.53 12.27 68.93
N LEU A 430 11.05 11.29 69.68
CA LEU A 430 11.76 10.13 69.12
C LEU A 430 10.81 9.17 68.37
N GLU A 431 9.60 8.95 68.91
CA GLU A 431 8.56 8.12 68.28
C GLU A 431 8.05 8.76 66.98
N VAL A 432 7.82 10.07 66.98
CA VAL A 432 7.47 10.85 65.77
C VAL A 432 8.62 10.90 64.77
N ILE A 433 9.88 10.94 65.20
CA ILE A 433 11.04 10.87 64.29
C ILE A 433 11.13 9.50 63.62
N GLN A 434 10.89 8.41 64.35
CA GLN A 434 10.88 7.04 63.78
C GLN A 434 9.72 6.80 62.82
N GLU A 435 8.52 7.30 63.16
CA GLU A 435 7.34 7.21 62.30
C GLU A 435 7.51 8.07 61.03
N ASN A 436 8.18 9.23 61.13
CA ASN A 436 8.55 10.05 59.98
C ASN A 436 9.67 9.44 59.14
N GLU A 437 10.64 8.72 59.71
CA GLU A 437 11.65 7.97 58.92
C GLU A 437 11.00 6.83 58.13
N TYR A 438 10.07 6.09 58.73
CA TYR A 438 9.32 5.03 58.05
C TYR A 438 8.43 5.58 56.92
N LEU A 439 7.66 6.64 57.20
CA LEU A 439 6.84 7.32 56.19
C LEU A 439 7.70 7.92 55.06
N LYS A 440 8.93 8.36 55.37
CA LYS A 440 9.85 8.90 54.38
C LYS A 440 10.44 7.81 53.47
N GLU A 441 10.77 6.64 54.00
CA GLU A 441 11.18 5.48 53.18
C GLU A 441 10.03 5.02 52.27
N GLU A 442 8.78 4.99 52.77
CA GLU A 442 7.60 4.64 51.96
C GLU A 442 7.32 5.71 50.87
N LEU A 443 7.51 6.99 51.18
CA LEU A 443 7.41 8.08 50.19
C LEU A 443 8.54 8.03 49.15
N GLU A 444 9.79 7.74 49.55
CA GLU A 444 10.92 7.59 48.62
C GLU A 444 10.70 6.39 47.69
N GLN A 445 10.14 5.30 48.19
CA GLN A 445 9.80 4.11 47.39
C GLN A 445 8.65 4.38 46.39
N ILE A 446 7.62 5.11 46.82
CA ILE A 446 6.55 5.58 45.92
C ILE A 446 7.08 6.57 44.86
N ILE A 447 8.07 7.40 45.21
CA ILE A 447 8.70 8.33 44.26
C ILE A 447 9.55 7.56 43.23
N GLU A 448 10.33 6.56 43.65
CA GLU A 448 11.09 5.69 42.72
C GLU A 448 10.16 4.91 41.79
N ASP A 449 9.10 4.31 42.31
CA ASP A 449 8.11 3.58 41.49
C ASP A 449 7.43 4.53 40.49
N ASN A 450 7.04 5.74 40.91
CA ASN A 450 6.46 6.73 40.02
C ASN A 450 7.45 7.20 38.94
N GLN A 451 8.75 7.33 39.26
CA GLN A 451 9.78 7.66 38.27
C GLN A 451 9.99 6.52 37.26
N GLU A 452 9.89 5.26 37.70
CA GLU A 452 9.97 4.10 36.80
C GLU A 452 8.73 4.02 35.89
N PHE A 453 7.53 4.31 36.41
CA PHE A 453 6.31 4.42 35.62
C PHE A 453 6.35 5.58 34.61
N GLU A 454 6.89 6.74 34.98
CA GLU A 454 7.07 7.88 34.07
C GLU A 454 8.06 7.56 32.95
N MET A 455 9.16 6.87 33.28
CA MET A 455 10.14 6.40 32.29
C MET A 455 9.53 5.40 31.31
N TYR A 456 8.71 4.46 31.80
CA TYR A 456 8.02 3.50 30.95
C TYR A 456 6.97 4.18 30.05
N ALA A 457 6.25 5.16 30.57
CA ALA A 457 5.29 5.96 29.80
C ALA A 457 5.98 6.83 28.73
N LEU A 458 7.16 7.37 29.02
CA LEU A 458 8.01 8.10 28.06
C LEU A 458 8.50 7.19 26.93
N GLU A 459 8.99 6.00 27.25
CA GLU A 459 9.47 5.02 26.25
C GLU A 459 8.31 4.54 25.34
N GLN A 460 7.14 4.27 25.90
CA GLN A 460 5.94 3.93 25.13
C GLN A 460 5.48 5.07 24.22
N ASN A 461 5.54 6.33 24.70
CA ASN A 461 5.20 7.49 23.88
C ASN A 461 6.20 7.72 22.74
N GLU A 462 7.49 7.49 22.98
CA GLU A 462 8.52 7.59 21.93
C GLU A 462 8.31 6.53 20.84
N LEU A 463 8.00 5.28 21.23
CA LEU A 463 7.63 4.21 20.30
C LEU A 463 6.37 4.55 19.50
N LEU A 464 5.35 5.10 20.16
CA LEU A 464 4.10 5.50 19.51
C LEU A 464 4.32 6.64 18.51
N GLU A 465 5.16 7.64 18.84
CA GLU A 465 5.51 8.74 17.94
C GLU A 465 6.39 8.26 16.77
N GLN A 466 7.28 7.29 16.98
CA GLN A 466 8.01 6.64 15.88
C GLN A 466 7.07 5.90 14.94
N GLU A 467 6.13 5.12 15.46
CA GLU A 467 5.15 4.39 14.64
C GLU A 467 4.21 5.35 13.89
N LYS A 468 3.75 6.42 14.56
CA LYS A 468 2.98 7.50 13.95
C LYS A 468 3.76 8.21 12.85
N SER A 469 5.05 8.50 13.05
CA SER A 469 5.90 9.12 12.02
C SER A 469 6.03 8.23 10.77
N LYS A 470 6.19 6.92 10.98
CA LYS A 470 6.28 5.91 9.92
C LYS A 470 4.97 5.77 9.16
N LEU A 471 3.83 5.74 9.85
CA LEU A 471 2.50 5.74 9.25
C LEU A 471 2.21 7.04 8.49
N THR A 472 2.67 8.18 9.01
CA THR A 472 2.54 9.49 8.34
C THR A 472 3.35 9.52 7.04
N GLN A 473 4.57 8.99 7.05
CA GLN A 473 5.41 8.87 5.87
C GLN A 473 4.79 7.93 4.82
N GLN A 474 4.26 6.77 5.25
CA GLN A 474 3.53 5.86 4.35
C GLN A 474 2.27 6.51 3.76
N ASN A 475 1.55 7.32 4.54
CA ASN A 475 0.37 8.03 4.05
C ASN A 475 0.73 9.10 3.01
N LEU A 476 1.83 9.84 3.23
CA LEU A 476 2.40 10.77 2.24
C LEU A 476 2.81 10.07 0.94
N GLU A 477 3.45 8.90 1.03
CA GLU A 477 3.80 8.09 -0.16
C GLU A 477 2.56 7.58 -0.90
N LEU A 478 1.55 7.12 -0.17
CA LEU A 478 0.27 6.69 -0.77
C LEU A 478 -0.48 7.86 -1.41
N GLN A 479 -0.44 9.05 -0.82
CA GLN A 479 -1.03 10.26 -1.41
C GLN A 479 -0.28 10.71 -2.66
N ALA A 480 1.05 10.66 -2.66
CA ALA A 480 1.86 10.95 -3.85
C ALA A 480 1.57 9.95 -4.98
N ASN A 481 1.46 8.65 -4.66
CA ASN A 481 1.08 7.63 -5.63
C ASN A 481 -0.35 7.82 -6.14
N LYS A 482 -1.29 8.22 -5.27
CA LYS A 482 -2.67 8.54 -5.68
C LYS A 482 -2.68 9.72 -6.67
N ILE A 483 -1.98 10.82 -6.36
CA ILE A 483 -1.88 11.98 -7.26
C ILE A 483 -1.25 11.58 -8.59
N TYR A 484 -0.20 10.77 -8.57
CA TYR A 484 0.44 10.26 -9.79
C TYR A 484 -0.53 9.42 -10.63
N ILE A 485 -1.32 8.54 -10.02
CA ILE A 485 -2.30 7.70 -10.72
C ILE A 485 -3.46 8.56 -11.25
N GLU A 486 -3.94 9.54 -10.48
CA GLU A 486 -4.99 10.46 -10.91
C GLU A 486 -4.54 11.31 -12.10
N ASP A 487 -3.33 11.86 -12.07
CA ASP A 487 -2.74 12.56 -13.22
C ASP A 487 -2.62 11.61 -14.43
N ARG A 488 -2.20 10.37 -14.21
CA ARG A 488 -2.08 9.36 -15.28
C ARG A 488 -3.42 9.01 -15.92
N ILE A 489 -4.45 8.83 -15.11
CA ILE A 489 -5.82 8.56 -15.59
C ILE A 489 -6.31 9.77 -16.38
N HIS A 490 -6.09 10.98 -15.88
CA HIS A 490 -6.48 12.21 -16.58
C HIS A 490 -5.78 12.35 -17.94
N GLN A 491 -4.47 12.05 -18.03
CA GLN A 491 -3.74 12.03 -19.29
C GLN A 491 -4.29 10.98 -20.27
N LEU A 492 -4.68 9.81 -19.76
CA LEU A 492 -5.28 8.75 -20.58
C LEU A 492 -6.69 9.09 -21.06
N GLU A 493 -7.49 9.81 -20.26
CA GLU A 493 -8.81 10.31 -20.66
C GLU A 493 -8.70 11.36 -21.77
N ILE A 494 -7.78 12.33 -21.62
CA ILE A 494 -7.48 13.31 -22.68
C ILE A 494 -7.02 12.59 -23.97
N PHE A 495 -6.21 11.55 -23.83
CA PHE A 495 -5.74 10.74 -24.95
C PHE A 495 -6.87 9.93 -25.61
N GLU A 496 -7.78 9.33 -24.84
CA GLU A 496 -8.95 8.63 -25.36
C GLU A 496 -9.89 9.59 -26.12
N GLU A 497 -10.09 10.80 -25.60
CA GLU A 497 -10.91 11.83 -26.23
C GLU A 497 -10.26 12.38 -27.51
N ALA A 498 -8.95 12.53 -27.54
CA ALA A 498 -8.19 12.89 -28.74
C ALA A 498 -8.25 11.79 -29.83
N ILE A 499 -8.23 10.50 -29.45
CA ILE A 499 -8.40 9.38 -30.38
C ILE A 499 -9.83 9.31 -30.92
N LYS A 500 -10.85 9.56 -30.09
CA LYS A 500 -12.26 9.59 -30.55
C LYS A 500 -12.54 10.71 -31.55
N ASN A 501 -11.80 11.81 -31.46
CA ASN A 501 -11.99 12.99 -32.31
C ASN A 501 -11.06 13.04 -33.54
N SER A 502 -10.21 12.03 -33.76
CA SER A 502 -9.28 11.99 -34.90
C SER A 502 -9.69 11.00 -35.99
N ASP A 503 -9.56 11.43 -37.24
CA ASP A 503 -9.91 10.65 -38.44
C ASP A 503 -8.80 9.61 -38.73
N PRO A 504 -9.11 8.30 -38.81
CA PRO A 504 -8.10 7.22 -38.90
C PRO A 504 -7.18 7.25 -40.14
N GLU A 505 -7.45 8.08 -41.14
CA GLU A 505 -6.62 8.24 -42.35
C GLU A 505 -5.53 9.32 -42.24
N ASP A 506 -5.47 10.11 -41.16
CA ASP A 506 -4.47 11.17 -41.02
C ASP A 506 -3.09 10.65 -40.52
N ARG A 507 -2.06 10.86 -41.35
CA ARG A 507 -0.66 10.46 -41.09
C ARG A 507 -0.01 11.25 -39.96
N GLU A 508 -0.47 12.47 -39.70
CA GLU A 508 0.11 13.35 -38.68
C GLU A 508 -0.29 12.88 -37.27
N THR A 509 -1.55 12.50 -37.11
CA THR A 509 -2.09 11.86 -35.89
C THR A 509 -1.35 10.55 -35.56
N GLN A 510 -1.04 9.70 -36.54
CA GLN A 510 -0.27 8.46 -36.31
C GLN A 510 1.18 8.75 -35.86
N ALA A 511 1.80 9.81 -36.37
CA ALA A 511 3.14 10.23 -35.96
C ALA A 511 3.14 10.83 -34.54
N GLN A 512 2.07 11.51 -34.14
CA GLN A 512 1.89 12.05 -32.78
C GLN A 512 1.67 10.93 -31.75
N ILE A 513 0.84 9.93 -32.07
CA ILE A 513 0.66 8.73 -31.24
C ILE A 513 1.98 7.97 -31.08
N HIS A 514 2.77 7.86 -32.16
CA HIS A 514 4.09 7.23 -32.11
C HIS A 514 5.12 8.05 -31.30
N ARG A 515 5.02 9.38 -31.21
CA ARG A 515 5.91 10.17 -30.33
C ARG A 515 5.55 10.05 -28.86
N LEU A 516 4.25 9.99 -28.53
CA LEU A 516 3.74 9.89 -27.16
C LEU A 516 4.04 8.54 -26.51
N ILE A 517 3.99 7.43 -27.25
CA ILE A 517 4.35 6.10 -26.74
C ILE A 517 5.86 5.99 -26.41
N PHE A 518 6.70 6.85 -27.00
CA PHE A 518 8.16 6.73 -26.94
C PHE A 518 8.85 7.79 -26.07
N SER A 519 8.13 8.77 -25.51
CA SER A 519 8.70 9.75 -24.56
C SER A 519 8.93 9.19 -23.16
N GLU A 520 8.38 8.01 -22.85
CA GLU A 520 8.51 7.34 -21.54
C GLU A 520 9.69 6.38 -21.44
N MET A 521 10.50 6.26 -22.50
CA MET A 521 11.68 5.41 -22.43
C MET A 521 12.81 6.10 -21.67
N PRO A 522 13.38 5.45 -20.64
CA PRO A 522 14.50 6.02 -19.91
C PRO A 522 15.70 6.20 -20.86
N HIS A 523 16.21 7.43 -20.92
CA HIS A 523 17.48 7.76 -21.58
C HIS A 523 18.62 7.06 -20.83
N ILE A 524 19.05 5.92 -21.35
CA ILE A 524 20.03 5.06 -20.69
C ILE A 524 21.25 4.90 -21.58
N SER A 525 22.43 5.07 -20.99
CA SER A 525 23.70 4.86 -21.68
C SER A 525 23.90 3.40 -22.09
N GLY A 526 24.61 3.18 -23.20
CA GLY A 526 24.94 1.83 -23.66
C GLY A 526 25.68 0.99 -22.61
N ARG A 527 26.51 1.63 -21.77
CA ARG A 527 27.19 0.96 -20.66
C ARG A 527 26.23 0.40 -19.61
N ARG A 528 25.18 1.15 -19.25
CA ARG A 528 24.18 0.67 -18.28
C ARG A 528 23.38 -0.51 -18.84
N ILE A 529 23.03 -0.47 -20.12
CA ILE A 529 22.35 -1.59 -20.79
C ILE A 529 23.25 -2.82 -20.85
N ILE A 530 24.53 -2.66 -21.19
CA ILE A 530 25.51 -3.77 -21.20
C ILE A 530 25.58 -4.42 -19.81
N ASN A 531 25.63 -3.63 -18.74
CA ASN A 531 25.67 -4.15 -17.37
C ASN A 531 24.37 -4.87 -16.98
N ALA A 532 23.21 -4.33 -17.34
CA ALA A 532 21.92 -4.98 -17.09
C ALA A 532 21.82 -6.31 -17.87
N LEU A 533 22.20 -6.32 -19.15
CA LEU A 533 22.22 -7.54 -19.96
C LEU A 533 23.21 -8.58 -19.40
N LYS A 534 24.36 -8.16 -18.85
CA LYS A 534 25.28 -9.06 -18.15
C LYS A 534 24.63 -9.73 -16.93
N LYS A 535 23.86 -8.98 -16.13
CA LYS A 535 23.07 -9.55 -15.02
C LYS A 535 22.00 -10.56 -15.50
N ILE A 536 21.43 -10.32 -16.68
CA ILE A 536 20.45 -11.21 -17.34
C ILE A 536 21.11 -12.46 -17.97
N GLY A 537 22.43 -12.59 -17.86
CA GLY A 537 23.20 -13.76 -18.31
C GLY A 537 23.81 -13.63 -19.70
N PHE A 538 23.91 -12.41 -20.25
CA PHE A 538 24.71 -12.16 -21.45
C PHE A 538 26.21 -12.05 -21.11
N THR A 539 27.05 -12.52 -22.00
CA THR A 539 28.51 -12.38 -21.92
C THR A 539 29.00 -11.49 -23.06
N GLU A 540 29.95 -10.60 -22.77
CA GLU A 540 30.55 -9.74 -23.79
C GLU A 540 31.61 -10.54 -24.55
N THR A 541 31.51 -10.59 -25.88
CA THR A 541 32.40 -11.40 -26.72
C THR A 541 33.58 -10.59 -27.23
N HIS A 542 33.29 -9.48 -27.91
CA HIS A 542 34.27 -8.54 -28.43
C HIS A 542 33.59 -7.19 -28.68
N THR A 543 34.39 -6.13 -28.76
CA THR A 543 33.94 -4.78 -29.02
C THR A 543 34.66 -4.25 -30.25
N THR A 544 33.90 -3.80 -31.25
CA THR A 544 34.42 -3.27 -32.51
C THR A 544 34.04 -1.80 -32.60
N GLY A 545 35.02 -0.91 -32.40
CA GLY A 545 34.77 0.53 -32.30
C GLY A 545 33.88 0.87 -31.10
N SER A 546 32.77 1.56 -31.35
CA SER A 546 31.78 1.90 -30.31
C SER A 546 30.67 0.87 -30.14
N HIS A 547 30.78 -0.35 -30.69
CA HIS A 547 29.72 -1.37 -30.59
C HIS A 547 30.22 -2.60 -29.83
N ALA A 548 29.55 -2.94 -28.73
CA ALA A 548 29.81 -4.12 -27.93
C ALA A 548 28.91 -5.28 -28.37
N HIS A 549 29.50 -6.44 -28.66
CA HIS A 549 28.76 -7.65 -29.04
C HIS A 549 28.56 -8.56 -27.83
N LEU A 550 27.30 -8.77 -27.44
CA LEU A 550 26.90 -9.61 -26.31
C LEU A 550 26.25 -10.91 -26.80
N LYS A 551 26.48 -12.01 -26.07
CA LYS A 551 25.96 -13.34 -26.37
C LYS A 551 25.45 -14.02 -25.08
N LYS A 552 24.20 -14.50 -25.08
CA LYS A 552 23.63 -15.31 -23.97
C LYS A 552 23.67 -16.81 -24.30
N THR A 553 23.47 -17.18 -25.56
CA THR A 553 23.57 -18.56 -26.07
C THR A 553 24.10 -18.55 -27.51
N GLU A 554 24.44 -19.70 -28.09
CA GLU A 554 24.87 -19.85 -29.50
C GLU A 554 24.01 -19.08 -30.51
N THR A 555 22.71 -18.92 -30.23
CA THR A 555 21.72 -18.31 -31.13
C THR A 555 21.21 -16.94 -30.69
N HIS A 556 21.58 -16.45 -29.50
CA HIS A 556 21.10 -15.18 -28.97
C HIS A 556 22.28 -14.21 -28.79
N THR A 557 22.46 -13.37 -29.80
CA THR A 557 23.47 -12.31 -29.84
C THR A 557 22.80 -10.95 -29.98
N CYS A 558 23.33 -9.94 -29.32
CA CYS A 558 22.85 -8.56 -29.37
C CYS A 558 24.04 -7.60 -29.50
N ILE A 559 23.86 -6.51 -30.24
CA ILE A 559 24.89 -5.49 -30.45
C ILE A 559 24.43 -4.21 -29.76
N VAL A 560 25.23 -3.71 -28.81
CA VAL A 560 24.91 -2.51 -28.04
C VAL A 560 25.92 -1.40 -28.36
N PRO A 561 25.50 -0.25 -28.89
CA PRO A 561 26.37 0.90 -29.06
C PRO A 561 26.71 1.53 -27.71
N VAL A 562 27.99 1.76 -27.45
CA VAL A 562 28.54 2.32 -26.21
C VAL A 562 28.51 3.85 -26.27
N HIS A 563 27.31 4.43 -26.41
CA HIS A 563 27.09 5.87 -26.36
C HIS A 563 26.50 6.32 -25.02
N PRO A 564 26.75 7.58 -24.58
CA PRO A 564 26.23 8.10 -23.30
C PRO A 564 24.70 8.16 -23.25
N ASP A 565 24.07 8.37 -24.41
CA ASP A 565 22.62 8.40 -24.56
C ASP A 565 22.26 7.58 -25.80
N LEU A 566 21.36 6.60 -25.63
CA LEU A 566 20.91 5.74 -26.71
C LEU A 566 19.53 6.18 -27.18
N PRO A 567 19.34 6.42 -28.48
CA PRO A 567 18.03 6.72 -29.01
C PRO A 567 17.03 5.60 -28.66
N PRO A 568 15.77 5.93 -28.36
CA PRO A 568 14.75 4.95 -28.00
C PRO A 568 14.52 3.88 -29.08
N GLY A 569 14.69 4.23 -30.36
CA GLY A 569 14.63 3.29 -31.48
C GLY A 569 15.75 2.25 -31.47
N THR A 570 16.93 2.62 -30.97
CA THR A 570 18.10 1.75 -30.80
C THR A 570 17.91 0.82 -29.61
N LEU A 571 17.41 1.34 -28.48
CA LEU A 571 17.04 0.53 -27.31
C LEU A 571 16.00 -0.54 -27.67
N LYS A 572 14.99 -0.19 -28.47
CA LYS A 572 13.99 -1.15 -28.96
C LYS A 572 14.60 -2.28 -29.80
N HIS A 573 15.55 -1.98 -30.67
CA HIS A 573 16.26 -3.00 -31.44
C HIS A 573 17.09 -3.91 -30.54
N ILE A 574 17.83 -3.32 -29.60
CA ILE A 574 18.62 -4.07 -28.61
C ILE A 574 17.74 -5.05 -27.83
N LEU A 575 16.60 -4.59 -27.30
CA LEU A 575 15.66 -5.45 -26.56
C LEU A 575 15.06 -6.56 -27.42
N LYS A 576 14.73 -6.24 -28.69
CA LYS A 576 14.21 -7.22 -29.64
C LYS A 576 15.25 -8.30 -29.97
N ASP A 577 16.49 -7.91 -30.21
CA ASP A 577 17.59 -8.82 -30.55
C ASP A 577 18.02 -9.65 -29.33
N ALA A 578 18.03 -9.03 -28.14
CA ALA A 578 18.28 -9.70 -26.87
C ALA A 578 17.12 -10.60 -26.43
N ARG A 579 15.91 -10.43 -26.99
CA ARG A 579 14.65 -11.06 -26.53
C ARG A 579 14.40 -10.86 -25.03
N VAL A 580 14.63 -9.64 -24.57
CA VAL A 580 14.43 -9.20 -23.17
C VAL A 580 13.28 -8.19 -23.16
N SER A 581 12.37 -8.28 -22.18
CA SER A 581 11.29 -7.30 -22.05
C SER A 581 11.80 -5.99 -21.44
N ILE A 582 11.06 -4.89 -21.61
CA ILE A 582 11.49 -3.61 -21.02
C ILE A 582 11.38 -3.62 -19.49
N GLU A 583 10.44 -4.39 -18.95
CA GLU A 583 10.27 -4.63 -17.52
C GLU A 583 11.44 -5.44 -16.96
N GLU A 584 11.83 -6.52 -17.63
CA GLU A 584 12.99 -7.35 -17.28
C GLU A 584 14.30 -6.54 -17.34
N LEU A 585 14.43 -5.61 -18.30
CA LEU A 585 15.55 -4.68 -18.32
C LEU A 585 15.50 -3.71 -17.12
N LYS A 586 14.32 -3.16 -16.78
CA LYS A 586 14.14 -2.23 -15.65
C LYS A 586 14.48 -2.85 -14.30
N GLU A 587 14.19 -4.13 -14.10
CA GLU A 587 14.55 -4.85 -12.86
C GLU A 587 16.07 -4.99 -12.65
N HIS A 588 16.86 -4.85 -13.73
CA HIS A 588 18.30 -5.10 -13.70
C HIS A 588 19.17 -3.87 -14.03
N LEU A 589 18.53 -2.73 -14.35
CA LEU A 589 19.14 -1.41 -14.54
C LEU A 589 19.55 -0.73 -13.24
#